data_AF-A0A523R5H1-F1
#
_entry.id   AF-A0A523R5H1-F1
#
_cell.length_a   1.000
_cell.length_b   1.000
_cell.length_c   1.000
_cell.angle_alpha   90.00
_cell.angle_beta   90.00
_cell.angle_gamma   90.00
#
_symmetry.space_group_name_H-M   'P 1'
#
loop_
_entity.id
_entity.type
_entity.pdbx_description
1 polymer ?
#
loop_
_entity_poly.entity_id
_entity_poly.type
_entity_poly.pdbx_seq_one_letter_code
_entity_poly.pdbx_strand_id
1 'polypeptide(L)'
;MPSVAISENFGDLLDARMRRIYDTDYKERIMTSMIPYLFGMETSDRAYEIVSGVGGMQDLQDFDGTISYDAPVQLYDKTFTFPEKALGFKIERKLYDDAMFATIDREPWQMAVSSARTREKAGAAIFNGAFVGTDGPDSVSLCNASHPYSEDDATTQSNTGTTALAPASIEATRRIGYTS
;
A
#
# COMPACT_ATOMS: atom_id res chain seq x y z
N MET A 1 17.23 -27.06 -27.98
CA MET A 1 16.45 -28.11 -28.68
C MET A 1 14.98 -27.70 -28.64
N PRO A 2 14.23 -27.70 -29.74
CA PRO A 2 12.79 -27.49 -29.66
C PRO A 2 12.19 -28.66 -28.88
N SER A 3 11.53 -28.37 -27.77
CA SER A 3 10.84 -29.37 -26.95
C SER A 3 9.78 -30.06 -27.81
N VAL A 4 9.93 -31.36 -28.04
CA VAL A 4 8.93 -32.16 -28.75
C VAL A 4 7.73 -32.31 -27.81
N ALA A 5 6.54 -31.92 -28.27
CA ALA A 5 5.30 -32.03 -27.52
C ALA A 5 4.85 -33.49 -27.45
N ILE A 6 5.34 -34.22 -26.44
CA ILE A 6 4.84 -35.55 -26.04
C ILE A 6 3.90 -35.40 -24.84
N SER A 7 2.99 -36.36 -24.63
CA SER A 7 1.93 -36.28 -23.61
C SER A 7 2.44 -36.08 -22.17
N GLU A 8 3.70 -36.44 -21.89
CA GLU A 8 4.36 -36.20 -20.59
C GLU A 8 4.66 -34.72 -20.34
N ASN A 9 4.91 -33.92 -21.39
CA ASN A 9 5.20 -32.47 -21.29
C ASN A 9 3.94 -31.60 -21.36
N PHE A 10 2.75 -32.22 -21.29
CA PHE A 10 1.47 -31.54 -21.44
C PHE A 10 1.23 -30.46 -20.36
N GLY A 11 1.56 -30.78 -19.10
CA GLY A 11 1.43 -29.85 -17.98
C GLY A 11 2.32 -28.61 -18.13
N ASP A 12 3.59 -28.81 -18.50
CA ASP A 12 4.57 -27.72 -18.63
C ASP A 12 4.21 -26.72 -19.73
N LEU A 13 3.65 -27.19 -20.85
CA LEU A 13 3.20 -26.32 -21.94
C LEU A 13 1.95 -25.51 -21.56
N LEU A 14 1.04 -26.10 -20.80
CA LEU A 14 -0.16 -25.42 -20.31
C LEU A 14 0.20 -24.38 -19.25
N ASP A 15 1.10 -24.71 -18.33
CA ASP A 15 1.60 -23.80 -17.30
C ASP A 15 2.23 -22.55 -17.91
N ALA A 16 3.13 -22.71 -18.89
CA ALA A 16 3.77 -21.57 -19.56
C ALA A 16 2.78 -20.63 -20.26
N ARG A 17 1.69 -21.15 -20.84
CA ARG A 17 0.61 -20.35 -21.44
C ARG A 17 -0.20 -19.61 -20.39
N MET A 18 -0.68 -20.32 -19.36
CA MET A 18 -1.50 -19.75 -18.29
C MET A 18 -0.73 -18.66 -17.56
N ARG A 19 0.54 -18.91 -17.26
CA ARG A 19 1.45 -17.94 -16.63
C ARG A 19 1.63 -16.69 -17.47
N ARG A 20 1.82 -16.83 -18.78
CA ARG A 20 1.92 -15.67 -19.68
C ARG A 20 0.66 -14.81 -19.68
N ILE A 21 -0.52 -15.45 -19.75
CA ILE A 21 -1.81 -14.74 -19.70
C ILE A 21 -1.91 -13.98 -18.38
N TYR A 22 -1.70 -14.66 -17.26
CA TYR A 22 -1.73 -14.05 -15.94
C TYR A 22 -0.77 -12.87 -15.81
N ASP A 23 0.51 -13.04 -16.18
CA ASP A 23 1.53 -12.01 -16.02
C ASP A 23 1.25 -10.78 -16.90
N THR A 24 0.74 -10.97 -18.11
CA THR A 24 0.41 -9.87 -19.02
C THR A 24 -0.77 -9.06 -18.46
N ASP A 25 -1.86 -9.75 -18.12
CA ASP A 25 -3.07 -9.15 -17.59
C ASP A 25 -2.89 -8.49 -16.22
N TYR A 26 -2.03 -9.07 -15.39
CA TYR A 26 -1.71 -8.54 -14.07
C TYR A 26 -0.88 -7.26 -14.19
N LYS A 27 0.13 -7.24 -15.07
CA LYS A 27 0.95 -6.05 -15.31
C LYS A 27 0.13 -4.88 -15.83
N GLU A 28 -0.74 -5.10 -16.83
CA GLU A 28 -1.59 -4.03 -17.37
C GLU A 28 -2.49 -3.40 -16.30
N ARG A 29 -3.04 -4.23 -15.40
CA ARG A 29 -3.90 -3.75 -14.31
C ARG A 29 -3.12 -3.00 -13.24
N ILE A 30 -1.90 -3.42 -12.92
CA ILE A 30 -1.04 -2.66 -12.01
C ILE A 30 -0.70 -1.29 -12.57
N MET A 31 -0.45 -1.17 -13.87
CA MET A 31 -0.13 0.12 -14.50
C MET A 31 -1.28 1.13 -14.44
N THR A 32 -2.52 0.64 -14.34
CA THR A 32 -3.72 1.48 -14.18
C THR A 32 -4.10 1.70 -12.70
N SER A 33 -3.32 1.15 -11.77
CA SER A 33 -3.56 1.28 -10.32
C SER A 33 -3.53 2.73 -9.86
N MET A 34 -4.41 3.08 -8.91
CA MET A 34 -4.40 4.41 -8.30
C MET A 34 -3.47 4.48 -7.07
N ILE A 35 -3.02 3.33 -6.57
CA ILE A 35 -2.16 3.21 -5.39
C ILE A 35 -0.87 4.04 -5.50
N PRO A 36 -0.11 4.03 -6.63
CA PRO A 36 1.13 4.81 -6.73
C PRO A 36 0.92 6.32 -6.68
N TYR A 37 -0.28 6.81 -6.97
CA TYR A 37 -0.62 8.23 -6.87
C TYR A 37 -1.03 8.64 -5.45
N LEU A 38 -1.49 7.68 -4.64
CA LEU A 38 -1.95 7.92 -3.27
C LEU A 38 -0.87 7.63 -2.21
N PHE A 39 0.06 6.72 -2.49
CA PHE A 39 1.07 6.25 -1.55
C PHE A 39 2.48 6.33 -2.14
N GLY A 40 3.45 6.69 -1.29
CA GLY A 40 4.86 6.44 -1.56
C GLY A 40 5.13 4.95 -1.48
N MET A 41 5.52 4.34 -2.59
CA MET A 41 5.76 2.89 -2.67
C MET A 41 7.24 2.59 -2.49
N GLU A 42 7.56 1.83 -1.44
CA GLU A 42 8.89 1.26 -1.22
C GLU A 42 8.83 -0.27 -1.32
N THR A 43 9.95 -0.88 -1.74
CA THR A 43 10.09 -2.34 -1.83
C THR A 43 10.91 -2.85 -0.65
N SER A 44 10.43 -3.91 0.00
CA SER A 44 11.17 -4.61 1.06
C SER A 44 11.14 -6.12 0.83
N ASP A 45 12.26 -6.77 1.15
CA ASP A 45 12.41 -8.24 1.18
C ASP A 45 12.25 -8.81 2.60
N ARG A 46 11.96 -7.97 3.61
CA ARG A 46 11.82 -8.38 5.01
C ARG A 46 10.40 -8.82 5.32
N ALA A 47 10.26 -9.72 6.30
CA ALA A 47 8.94 -10.17 6.76
C ALA A 47 8.12 -9.05 7.43
N TYR A 48 8.80 -8.07 8.03
CA TYR A 48 8.22 -6.86 8.59
C TYR A 48 9.21 -5.70 8.46
N GLU A 49 8.70 -4.48 8.42
CA GLU A 49 9.49 -3.25 8.51
C GLU A 49 8.98 -2.39 9.65
N ILE A 50 9.90 -1.72 10.35
CA ILE A 50 9.58 -0.79 11.42
C ILE A 50 10.03 0.58 10.97
N VAL A 51 9.08 1.52 10.92
CA VAL A 51 9.37 2.94 10.70
C VAL A 51 9.18 3.65 12.02
N SER A 52 10.24 4.31 12.48
CA SER A 52 10.25 5.12 13.70
C SER A 52 10.26 6.59 13.30
N GLY A 53 9.35 7.38 13.87
CA GLY A 53 9.41 8.83 13.74
C GLY A 53 10.45 9.39 14.71
N VAL A 54 11.30 10.31 14.24
CA VAL A 54 12.19 11.09 15.10
C VAL A 54 11.71 12.54 15.07
N GLY A 55 11.54 13.14 16.24
CA GLY A 55 11.14 14.54 16.37
C GLY A 55 12.09 15.48 15.64
N GLY A 56 11.55 16.60 15.15
CA GLY A 56 12.34 17.64 14.50
C GLY A 56 13.34 18.27 15.46
N MET A 57 14.51 18.67 14.93
CA MET A 57 15.47 19.47 15.69
C MET A 57 14.98 20.92 15.78
N GLN A 58 15.25 21.57 16.90
CA GLN A 58 14.95 22.99 17.13
C GLN A 58 15.69 23.90 16.14
N ASP A 59 15.14 25.11 15.95
CA ASP A 59 15.76 26.15 15.12
C ASP A 59 17.16 26.51 15.62
N LEU A 60 18.07 26.72 14.66
CA LEU A 60 19.44 27.16 14.91
C LEU A 60 19.43 28.48 15.69
N GLN A 61 19.97 28.45 16.91
CA GLN A 61 20.15 29.65 17.73
C GLN A 61 21.43 30.40 17.33
N ASP A 62 21.44 31.72 17.56
CA ASP A 62 22.65 32.53 17.37
C ASP A 62 23.78 32.03 18.29
N PHE A 63 24.97 31.85 17.71
CA PHE A 63 26.12 31.28 18.41
C PHE A 63 26.69 32.27 19.44
N ASP A 64 26.61 31.95 20.73
CA ASP A 64 27.09 32.78 21.85
C ASP A 64 28.45 32.33 22.44
N GLY A 65 29.08 31.33 21.82
CA GLY A 65 30.34 30.72 22.28
C GLY A 65 30.18 29.32 22.85
N THR A 66 28.96 28.79 22.97
CA THR A 66 28.70 27.38 23.31
C THR A 66 27.83 26.71 22.24
N ILE A 67 28.07 25.43 21.96
CA ILE A 67 27.21 24.63 21.08
C ILE A 67 26.03 24.12 21.91
N SER A 68 24.82 24.56 21.57
CA SER A 68 23.59 23.96 22.11
C SER A 68 23.34 22.62 21.42
N TYR A 69 23.15 21.56 22.21
CA TYR A 69 22.78 20.24 21.72
C TYR A 69 21.30 20.01 21.97
N ASP A 70 20.56 19.74 20.90
CA ASP A 70 19.16 19.36 20.98
C ASP A 70 19.02 17.85 21.19
N ALA A 71 17.98 17.45 21.91
CA ALA A 71 17.63 16.06 22.18
C ALA A 71 16.31 15.73 21.45
N PRO A 72 16.37 15.19 20.22
CA PRO A 72 15.17 14.87 19.48
C PRO A 72 14.37 13.79 20.22
N VAL A 73 13.10 14.08 20.50
CA VAL A 73 12.18 13.14 21.15
C VAL A 73 11.79 12.05 20.13
N GLN A 74 11.78 10.79 20.57
CA GLN A 74 11.30 9.69 19.74
C GLN A 74 9.77 9.79 19.60
N LEU A 75 9.28 9.70 18.36
CA LEU A 75 7.84 9.65 18.07
C LEU A 75 7.38 8.18 18.03
N TYR A 76 6.14 7.96 17.62
CA TYR A 76 5.58 6.61 17.55
C TYR A 76 6.25 5.73 16.48
N ASP A 77 6.34 4.45 16.80
CA ASP A 77 6.79 3.40 15.88
C ASP A 77 5.59 2.75 15.16
N LYS A 78 5.72 2.47 13.85
CA LYS A 78 4.76 1.65 13.11
C LYS A 78 5.45 0.43 12.51
N THR A 79 4.92 -0.74 12.82
CA THR A 79 5.33 -2.00 12.20
C THR A 79 4.40 -2.33 11.03
N PHE A 80 4.97 -2.43 9.83
CA PHE A 80 4.30 -2.92 8.63
C PHE A 80 4.58 -4.41 8.46
N THR A 81 3.52 -5.20 8.25
CA THR A 81 3.61 -6.63 7.97
C THR A 81 3.08 -6.92 6.57
N PHE A 82 3.72 -7.83 5.84
CA PHE A 82 3.37 -8.18 4.46
C PHE A 82 2.70 -9.55 4.42
N PRO A 83 1.35 -9.64 4.46
CA PRO A 83 0.65 -10.91 4.47
C PRO A 83 0.72 -11.61 3.10
N GLU A 84 1.09 -12.88 3.09
CA GLU A 84 1.03 -13.73 1.90
C GLU A 84 -0.43 -13.98 1.47
N LYS A 85 -0.71 -13.87 0.17
CA LYS A 85 -2.03 -14.12 -0.41
C LYS A 85 -1.89 -15.13 -1.55
N ALA A 86 -2.63 -16.23 -1.47
CA ALA A 86 -2.64 -17.27 -2.47
C ALA A 86 -4.06 -17.49 -3.01
N LEU A 87 -4.15 -17.73 -4.32
CA LEU A 87 -5.37 -18.16 -5.01
C LEU A 87 -4.97 -19.21 -6.04
N GLY A 88 -5.75 -20.28 -6.17
CA GLY A 88 -5.49 -21.36 -7.11
C GLY A 88 -6.78 -21.87 -7.74
N PHE A 89 -6.66 -22.45 -8.93
CA PHE A 89 -7.76 -23.08 -9.65
C PHE A 89 -7.29 -24.43 -10.23
N LYS A 90 -8.23 -25.31 -10.56
CA LYS A 90 -7.95 -26.63 -11.13
C LYS A 90 -8.65 -26.74 -12.48
N ILE A 91 -7.96 -27.29 -13.47
CA ILE A 91 -8.51 -27.56 -14.81
C ILE A 91 -8.69 -29.07 -14.97
N GLU A 92 -9.86 -29.48 -15.45
CA GLU A 92 -10.12 -30.88 -15.79
C GLU A 92 -9.49 -31.24 -17.14
N ARG A 93 -8.92 -32.45 -17.24
CA ARG A 93 -8.31 -32.94 -18.49
C ARG A 93 -9.33 -33.01 -19.64
N LYS A 94 -10.57 -33.38 -19.35
CA LYS A 94 -11.65 -33.43 -20.35
C LYS A 94 -11.90 -32.08 -21.02
N LEU A 95 -11.78 -30.98 -20.27
CA LEU A 95 -11.97 -29.63 -20.79
C LEU A 95 -10.92 -29.28 -21.87
N TYR A 96 -9.72 -29.83 -21.72
CA TYR A 96 -8.67 -29.72 -22.73
C TYR A 96 -8.91 -30.65 -23.91
N ASP A 97 -9.30 -31.90 -23.65
CA ASP A 97 -9.60 -32.89 -24.69
C ASP A 97 -10.78 -32.43 -25.58
N ASP A 98 -11.74 -31.70 -25.01
CA ASP A 98 -12.87 -31.06 -25.70
C ASP A 98 -12.52 -29.73 -26.39
N ALA A 99 -11.23 -29.36 -26.44
CA ALA A 99 -10.70 -28.15 -27.07
C ALA A 99 -11.34 -26.83 -26.58
N MET A 100 -11.84 -26.79 -25.34
CA MET A 100 -12.48 -25.59 -24.76
C MET A 100 -11.45 -24.56 -24.27
N PHE A 101 -10.51 -24.17 -25.13
CA PHE A 101 -9.41 -23.24 -24.80
C PHE A 101 -9.90 -21.87 -24.33
N ALA A 102 -11.03 -21.38 -24.85
CA ALA A 102 -11.60 -20.11 -24.42
C ALA A 102 -12.01 -20.11 -22.94
N THR A 103 -12.48 -21.25 -22.42
CA THR A 103 -12.83 -21.40 -21.01
C THR A 103 -11.57 -21.52 -20.16
N ILE A 104 -10.58 -22.29 -20.64
CA ILE A 104 -9.31 -22.50 -19.94
C ILE A 104 -8.53 -21.18 -19.80
N ASP A 105 -8.42 -20.38 -20.87
CA ASP A 105 -7.70 -19.09 -20.84
C ASP A 105 -8.39 -18.03 -19.96
N ARG A 106 -9.69 -18.18 -19.72
CA ARG A 106 -10.46 -17.24 -18.89
C ARG A 106 -10.11 -17.36 -17.41
N GLU A 107 -9.74 -18.55 -16.93
CA GLU A 107 -9.41 -18.78 -15.52
C GLU A 107 -8.17 -18.01 -15.04
N PRO A 108 -6.98 -18.06 -15.71
CA PRO A 108 -5.83 -17.24 -15.32
C PRO A 108 -6.11 -15.73 -15.48
N TRP A 109 -6.92 -15.34 -16.47
CA TRP A 109 -7.36 -13.96 -16.64
C TRP A 109 -8.19 -13.48 -15.44
N GLN A 110 -9.16 -14.26 -14.99
CA GLN A 110 -9.96 -13.94 -13.80
C GLN A 110 -9.11 -13.91 -12.54
N MET A 111 -8.11 -14.79 -12.44
CA MET A 111 -7.16 -14.78 -11.33
C MET A 111 -6.36 -13.48 -11.30
N ALA A 112 -5.84 -13.00 -12.44
CA ALA A 112 -5.13 -11.72 -12.55
C ALA A 112 -6.02 -10.52 -12.19
N VAL A 113 -7.29 -10.56 -12.61
CA VAL A 113 -8.29 -9.55 -12.23
C VAL A 113 -8.53 -9.55 -10.72
N SER A 114 -8.68 -10.73 -10.12
CA SER A 114 -8.97 -10.89 -8.70
C SER A 114 -7.81 -10.41 -7.83
N SER A 115 -6.57 -10.76 -8.20
CA SER A 115 -5.37 -10.33 -7.47
C SER A 115 -5.21 -8.80 -7.51
N ALA A 116 -5.33 -8.19 -8.69
CA ALA A 116 -5.29 -6.74 -8.85
C ALA A 116 -6.39 -6.04 -8.05
N ARG A 117 -7.64 -6.51 -8.13
CA ARG A 117 -8.77 -5.95 -7.36
C ARG A 117 -8.57 -6.06 -5.85
N THR A 118 -7.99 -7.16 -5.38
CA THR A 118 -7.70 -7.36 -3.95
C THR A 118 -6.67 -6.33 -3.46
N ARG A 119 -5.65 -6.05 -4.28
CA ARG A 119 -4.66 -5.01 -4.01
C ARG A 119 -5.31 -3.61 -3.92
N GLU A 120 -6.14 -3.24 -4.90
CA GLU A 120 -6.86 -1.95 -4.89
C GLU A 120 -7.77 -1.81 -3.67
N LYS A 121 -8.54 -2.85 -3.35
CA LYS A 121 -9.43 -2.84 -2.18
C LYS A 121 -8.66 -2.66 -0.88
N ALA A 122 -7.49 -3.29 -0.75
CA ALA A 122 -6.65 -3.14 0.43
C ALA A 122 -6.13 -1.71 0.59
N GLY A 123 -5.67 -1.08 -0.50
CA GLY A 123 -5.25 0.33 -0.48
C GLY A 123 -6.41 1.28 -0.16
N ALA A 124 -7.57 1.07 -0.77
CA ALA A 124 -8.76 1.90 -0.52
C ALA A 124 -9.31 1.74 0.90
N ALA A 125 -9.15 0.57 1.53
CA ALA A 125 -9.65 0.30 2.88
C ALA A 125 -9.06 1.27 3.92
N ILE A 126 -7.80 1.68 3.77
CA ILE A 126 -7.12 2.64 4.64
C ILE A 126 -7.86 3.99 4.65
N PHE A 127 -8.18 4.51 3.47
CA PHE A 127 -8.90 5.79 3.35
C PHE A 127 -10.37 5.68 3.72
N ASN A 128 -11.02 4.55 3.38
CA ASN A 128 -12.41 4.31 3.78
C ASN A 128 -12.55 4.23 5.32
N GLY A 129 -11.51 3.77 6.02
CA GLY A 129 -11.44 3.71 7.47
C GLY A 129 -10.87 4.96 8.14
N ALA A 130 -10.49 6.00 7.39
CA ALA A 130 -9.67 7.09 7.93
C ALA A 130 -10.25 7.82 9.16
N PHE A 131 -11.58 7.85 9.32
CA PHE A 131 -12.24 8.56 10.43
C PHE A 131 -12.55 7.69 11.65
N VAL A 132 -12.65 6.36 11.52
CA VAL A 132 -13.16 5.48 12.60
C VAL A 132 -12.52 4.08 12.62
N GLY A 133 -11.92 3.61 11.52
CA GLY A 133 -11.54 2.21 11.35
C GLY A 133 -10.08 1.95 10.95
N THR A 134 -9.26 2.98 10.80
CA THR A 134 -7.83 2.84 10.54
C THR A 134 -7.05 3.75 11.46
N ASP A 135 -6.33 3.13 12.37
CA ASP A 135 -5.58 3.83 13.40
C ASP A 135 -4.12 4.06 12.97
N GLY A 136 -3.65 5.27 13.27
CA GLY A 136 -2.26 5.68 13.16
C GLY A 136 -1.35 4.93 14.14
N PRO A 137 -0.07 5.29 14.18
CA PRO A 137 0.87 4.76 15.17
C PRO A 137 0.57 5.26 16.60
N ASP A 138 -0.12 6.39 16.71
CA ASP A 138 -0.64 7.02 17.93
C ASP A 138 -1.96 6.42 18.44
N SER A 139 -2.41 5.30 17.85
CA SER A 139 -3.62 4.56 18.23
C SER A 139 -4.94 5.33 18.08
N VAL A 140 -4.97 6.39 17.28
CA VAL A 140 -6.20 7.10 16.92
C VAL A 140 -6.43 7.09 15.41
N SER A 141 -7.68 7.30 14.99
CA SER A 141 -8.07 7.36 13.58
C SER A 141 -7.22 8.35 12.78
N LEU A 142 -6.89 8.05 11.52
CA LEU A 142 -6.08 8.92 10.67
C LEU A 142 -6.56 10.38 10.59
N CYS A 143 -7.87 10.63 10.61
CA CYS A 143 -8.44 11.98 10.63
C CYS A 143 -9.05 12.29 12.00
N ASN A 144 -8.25 12.82 12.94
CA ASN A 144 -8.66 13.13 14.30
C ASN A 144 -8.27 14.56 14.74
N ALA A 145 -9.05 15.11 15.66
CA ALA A 145 -8.77 16.41 16.27
C ALA A 145 -7.77 16.33 17.43
N SER A 146 -7.42 15.12 17.87
CA SER A 146 -6.63 14.88 19.07
C SER A 146 -5.64 13.74 18.85
N HIS A 147 -4.64 14.00 18.01
CA HIS A 147 -3.45 13.17 17.86
C HIS A 147 -2.45 13.54 18.96
N PRO A 148 -2.08 12.63 19.88
CA PRO A 148 -1.00 12.88 20.82
C PRO A 148 0.34 13.12 20.10
N TYR A 149 1.20 13.99 20.64
CA TYR A 149 2.45 14.37 20.00
C TYR A 149 3.49 13.23 20.02
N SER A 150 3.66 12.58 21.17
CA SER A 150 4.55 11.43 21.34
C SER A 150 4.11 10.56 22.52
N GLU A 151 4.75 9.41 22.71
CA GLU A 151 4.49 8.53 23.87
C GLU A 151 4.68 9.24 25.22
N ASP A 152 5.59 10.22 25.25
CA ASP A 152 5.97 10.98 26.45
C ASP A 152 5.32 12.38 26.53
N ASP A 153 4.68 12.86 25.46
CA ASP A 153 4.06 14.19 25.38
C ASP A 153 2.58 14.13 24.97
N ALA A 154 1.71 14.46 25.93
CA ALA A 154 0.26 14.45 25.78
C ALA A 154 -0.30 15.71 25.07
N THR A 155 0.54 16.65 24.62
CA THR A 155 0.08 17.74 23.75
C THR A 155 -0.54 17.15 22.49
N THR A 156 -1.63 17.77 22.03
CA THR A 156 -2.41 17.22 20.92
C THR A 156 -2.31 18.09 19.67
N GLN A 157 -2.19 17.42 18.53
CA GLN A 157 -2.30 17.99 17.20
C GLN A 157 -3.64 17.61 16.57
N SER A 158 -4.17 18.50 15.72
CA SER A 158 -5.43 18.28 15.01
C SER A 158 -5.18 18.35 13.51
N ASN A 159 -5.78 17.41 12.77
CA ASN A 159 -5.84 17.47 11.32
C ASN A 159 -7.29 17.59 10.79
N THR A 160 -8.21 17.97 11.67
CA THR A 160 -9.62 18.17 11.32
C THR A 160 -9.90 19.60 10.84
N GLY A 161 -10.76 19.71 9.82
CA GLY A 161 -11.24 20.99 9.32
C GLY A 161 -12.76 20.99 9.24
N THR A 162 -13.39 22.10 9.65
CA THR A 162 -14.85 22.29 9.56
C THR A 162 -15.26 23.22 8.42
N THR A 163 -14.29 23.80 7.71
CA THR A 163 -14.53 24.72 6.60
C THR A 163 -15.11 23.98 5.39
N ALA A 164 -16.02 24.65 4.68
CA ALA A 164 -16.55 24.13 3.43
C ALA A 164 -15.43 23.83 2.42
N LEU A 165 -15.62 22.81 1.58
CA LEU A 165 -14.66 22.45 0.53
C LEU A 165 -14.71 23.50 -0.59
N ALA A 166 -13.98 24.60 -0.40
CA ALA A 166 -13.83 25.69 -1.34
C ALA A 166 -12.34 26.00 -1.55
N PRO A 167 -11.93 26.50 -2.74
CA PRO A 167 -10.52 26.77 -3.03
C PRO A 167 -9.86 27.70 -2.00
N ALA A 168 -10.58 28.74 -1.56
CA ALA A 168 -10.10 29.67 -0.55
C ALA A 168 -9.91 29.00 0.83
N SER A 169 -10.78 28.07 1.20
CA SER A 169 -10.68 27.32 2.46
C SER A 169 -9.50 26.35 2.44
N ILE A 170 -9.27 25.66 1.32
CA ILE A 170 -8.10 24.77 1.15
C ILE A 170 -6.80 25.57 1.21
N GLU A 171 -6.74 26.74 0.55
CA GLU A 171 -5.55 27.58 0.59
C GLU A 171 -5.26 28.12 2.00
N ALA A 172 -6.30 28.53 2.73
CA ALA A 172 -6.18 28.97 4.11
C ALA A 172 -5.66 27.85 5.03
N THR A 173 -6.25 26.65 4.96
CA THR A 173 -5.79 25.48 5.73
C THR A 173 -4.36 25.09 5.38
N ARG A 174 -4.00 25.10 4.09
CA ARG A 174 -2.64 24.81 3.63
C ARG A 174 -1.62 25.78 4.23
N ARG A 175 -1.93 27.08 4.28
CA ARG A 175 -1.03 28.11 4.84
C ARG A 175 -0.79 27.92 6.34
N ILE A 176 -1.81 27.51 7.09
CA ILE A 176 -1.69 27.24 8.53
C ILE A 176 -0.66 26.14 8.82
N GLY A 177 -0.63 25.08 8.00
CA GLY A 177 0.31 23.97 8.17
C GLY A 177 1.79 24.26 7.83
N TYR A 178 2.12 25.44 7.29
CA TYR A 178 3.52 25.84 7.05
C TYR A 178 4.11 26.70 8.18
N THR A 179 3.28 27.13 9.13
CA THR A 179 3.66 28.08 10.19
C THR A 179 3.64 27.46 11.59
N SER A 180 3.40 26.16 11.70
CA SER A 180 3.36 25.37 12.94
C SER A 180 4.53 24.41 13.02
#